data_AF-A0AAU9X4M3-F1
#
_entry.id   AF-A0AAU9X4M3-F1
#
_cell.length_a   1.000
_cell.length_b   1.000
_cell.length_c   1.000
_cell.angle_alpha   90.00
_cell.angle_beta   90.00
_cell.angle_gamma   90.00
#
_symmetry.space_group_name_H-M   'P 1'
#
loop_
_entity.id
_entity.type
_entity.pdbx_description
1 polymer ?
#
loop_
_entity_poly.entity_id
_entity_poly.type
_entity_poly.pdbx_seq_one_letter_code
_entity_poly.pdbx_strand_id
1 'polypeptide(L)'
;LPSLQKCWEHKDSEIHQKIQEIYSWCEVFESNETLTTSCNTYVRTVLSDSKLLKSAGFVPILSCLDISKRISIKLGIKKGKMIHVEEEIHKEFKRRKKDDKFESTLQKVAVTFVEKLNIFPIITREDYPGEHPHFAGVYLIYYVGQTSLYGKLAGSSQVPIYVGKSNNDILDRLFDHRRKIVGAKDLEVTDFVVRFMTLDIENYASSIEEMLIDHYDPLWNKKTVKFSFGNAKDPDNNWYAYHVAKVK
;
A
#
# COMPACT_ATOMS: atom_id res chain seq x y z
N LEU A 1 -5.11 10.49 -29.59
CA LEU A 1 -5.81 10.08 -28.35
C LEU A 1 -7.24 10.68 -28.29
N PRO A 2 -8.21 10.22 -29.10
CA PRO A 2 -9.53 10.88 -29.18
C PRO A 2 -10.64 10.26 -28.29
N SER A 3 -10.37 9.17 -27.57
CA SER A 3 -11.40 8.47 -26.76
C SER A 3 -11.41 8.83 -25.27
N LEU A 4 -10.50 9.70 -24.81
CA LEU A 4 -10.38 10.09 -23.40
C LEU A 4 -11.41 11.15 -22.95
N GLN A 5 -12.04 11.84 -23.90
CA GLN A 5 -12.91 12.98 -23.62
C GLN A 5 -14.26 12.60 -22.97
N LYS A 6 -14.65 11.32 -23.06
CA LYS A 6 -15.92 10.81 -22.50
C LYS A 6 -15.85 10.40 -21.02
N CYS A 7 -14.67 10.35 -20.42
CA CYS A 7 -14.51 9.99 -19.00
C CYS A 7 -14.51 11.22 -18.05
N TRP A 8 -14.85 12.41 -18.55
CA TRP A 8 -14.52 13.70 -17.92
C TRP A 8 -15.74 14.57 -17.58
N GLU A 9 -16.83 13.96 -17.11
CA GLU A 9 -18.06 14.70 -16.75
C GLU A 9 -17.98 15.45 -15.40
N HIS A 10 -16.85 15.39 -14.68
CA HIS A 10 -16.61 16.15 -13.44
C HIS A 10 -15.43 17.13 -13.56
N LYS A 11 -15.50 18.02 -14.57
CA LYS A 11 -14.51 19.08 -14.81
C LYS A 11 -14.37 20.11 -13.67
N ASP A 12 -15.35 20.19 -12.77
CA ASP A 12 -15.46 21.29 -11.79
C ASP A 12 -14.96 20.94 -10.37
N SER A 13 -14.35 19.77 -10.15
CA SER A 13 -13.71 19.54 -8.84
C SER A 13 -12.37 20.27 -8.76
N GLU A 14 -12.11 20.95 -7.65
CA GLU A 14 -10.80 21.55 -7.31
C GLU A 14 -9.65 20.53 -7.45
N ILE A 15 -9.96 19.25 -7.21
CA ILE A 15 -9.06 18.11 -7.38
C ILE A 15 -8.71 17.90 -8.85
N HIS A 16 -9.67 18.03 -9.78
CA HIS A 16 -9.44 17.92 -11.22
C HIS A 16 -8.55 19.06 -11.74
N GLN A 17 -8.76 20.29 -11.26
CA GLN A 17 -7.89 21.42 -11.59
C GLN A 17 -6.46 21.19 -11.10
N LYS A 18 -6.27 20.71 -9.86
CA LYS A 18 -4.94 20.34 -9.35
C LYS A 18 -4.28 19.22 -10.14
N ILE A 19 -5.03 18.22 -10.61
CA ILE A 19 -4.49 17.17 -11.48
C ILE A 19 -4.08 17.74 -12.84
N GLN A 20 -4.87 18.62 -13.46
CA GLN A 20 -4.50 19.28 -14.72
C GLN A 20 -3.25 20.15 -14.54
N GLU A 21 -3.14 20.85 -13.40
CA GLU A 21 -1.95 21.62 -13.04
C GLU A 21 -0.73 20.70 -12.91
N ILE A 22 -0.85 19.59 -12.17
CA ILE A 22 0.16 18.52 -12.05
C ILE A 22 0.58 17.98 -13.43
N TYR A 23 -0.37 17.64 -14.30
CA TYR A 23 -0.08 17.13 -15.65
C TYR A 23 0.58 18.17 -16.55
N SER A 24 0.16 19.44 -16.46
CA SER A 24 0.79 20.54 -17.20
C SER A 24 2.25 20.77 -16.75
N TRP A 25 2.59 20.38 -15.52
CA TRP A 25 3.96 20.44 -14.99
C TRP A 25 4.77 19.18 -15.31
N CYS A 26 4.12 18.04 -15.55
CA CYS A 26 4.77 16.78 -15.91
C CYS A 26 5.51 16.82 -17.26
N GLU A 27 5.08 17.66 -18.21
CA GLU A 27 5.80 17.82 -19.49
C GLU A 27 7.06 18.70 -19.38
N VAL A 28 7.28 19.37 -18.24
CA VAL A 28 8.27 20.45 -18.13
C VAL A 28 9.38 20.18 -17.10
N PHE A 29 9.21 19.30 -16.11
CA PHE A 29 10.15 19.25 -14.98
C PHE A 29 10.99 17.96 -14.81
N GLU A 30 12.30 18.17 -14.79
CA GLU A 30 13.29 17.29 -14.16
C GLU A 30 13.13 17.32 -12.63
N SER A 31 12.84 16.16 -12.03
CA SER A 31 12.82 15.86 -10.58
C SER A 31 12.10 16.86 -9.66
N ASN A 32 10.85 16.57 -9.27
CA ASN A 32 10.19 17.35 -8.21
C ASN A 32 9.54 16.43 -7.15
N GLU A 33 10.13 16.43 -5.96
CA GLU A 33 9.59 15.75 -4.75
C GLU A 33 8.15 16.18 -4.44
N THR A 34 7.82 17.43 -4.77
CA THR A 34 6.47 18.00 -4.68
C THR A 34 5.49 17.24 -5.56
N LEU A 35 5.88 16.86 -6.78
CA LEU A 35 5.01 16.15 -7.72
C LEU A 35 4.71 14.72 -7.23
N THR A 36 5.73 14.01 -6.72
CA THR A 36 5.54 12.69 -6.07
C THR A 36 4.59 12.79 -4.88
N THR A 37 4.78 13.81 -4.05
CA THR A 37 3.94 14.04 -2.87
C THR A 37 2.50 14.34 -3.27
N SER A 38 2.29 15.18 -4.28
CA SER A 38 0.96 15.51 -4.81
C SER A 38 0.27 14.30 -5.44
N CYS A 39 0.97 13.50 -6.24
CA CYS A 39 0.42 12.25 -6.79
C CYS A 39 0.06 11.24 -5.71
N ASN A 40 0.91 11.04 -4.70
CA ASN A 40 0.60 10.15 -3.58
C ASN A 40 -0.54 10.68 -2.72
N THR A 41 -0.60 11.99 -2.50
CA THR A 41 -1.71 12.63 -1.79
C THR A 41 -3.01 12.38 -2.55
N TYR A 42 -3.03 12.61 -3.86
CA TYR A 42 -4.18 12.32 -4.71
C TYR A 42 -4.60 10.85 -4.61
N VAL A 43 -3.67 9.92 -4.81
CA VAL A 43 -3.97 8.48 -4.74
C VAL A 43 -4.51 8.12 -3.35
N ARG A 44 -3.90 8.60 -2.27
CA ARG A 44 -4.39 8.39 -0.90
C ARG A 44 -5.79 8.96 -0.70
N THR A 45 -6.06 10.18 -1.17
CA THR A 45 -7.37 10.83 -1.05
C THR A 45 -8.45 10.07 -1.81
N VAL A 46 -8.20 9.71 -3.07
CA VAL A 46 -9.16 8.97 -3.90
C VAL A 46 -9.42 7.59 -3.33
N LEU A 47 -8.36 6.87 -2.92
CA LEU A 47 -8.51 5.57 -2.31
C LEU A 47 -9.32 5.67 -1.00
N SER A 48 -9.06 6.69 -0.16
CA SER A 48 -9.72 6.84 1.14
C SER A 48 -11.19 7.24 1.08
N ASP A 49 -11.71 7.64 -0.08
CA ASP A 49 -13.11 8.04 -0.26
C ASP A 49 -13.80 7.15 -1.31
N SER A 50 -14.73 6.31 -0.86
CA SER A 50 -15.45 5.37 -1.73
C SER A 50 -16.25 6.02 -2.86
N LYS A 51 -16.67 7.29 -2.72
CA LYS A 51 -17.35 8.03 -3.79
C LYS A 51 -16.32 8.50 -4.82
N LEU A 52 -15.19 9.05 -4.36
CA LEU A 52 -14.10 9.46 -5.25
C LEU A 52 -13.50 8.29 -6.01
N LEU A 53 -13.32 7.14 -5.36
CA LEU A 53 -12.84 5.91 -5.99
C LEU A 53 -13.76 5.47 -7.14
N LYS A 54 -15.08 5.50 -6.92
CA LYS A 54 -16.08 5.17 -7.94
C LYS A 54 -16.07 6.17 -9.10
N SER A 55 -15.90 7.47 -8.82
CA SER A 55 -15.93 8.51 -9.85
C SER A 55 -14.63 8.67 -10.64
N ALA A 56 -13.48 8.46 -10.00
CA ALA A 56 -12.16 8.63 -10.63
C ALA A 56 -11.87 7.51 -11.63
N GLY A 57 -12.40 6.31 -11.39
CA GLY A 57 -12.04 5.12 -12.17
C GLY A 57 -10.61 4.67 -11.94
N PHE A 58 -10.26 3.50 -12.48
CA PHE A 58 -8.99 2.84 -12.18
C PHE A 58 -7.80 3.42 -12.95
N VAL A 59 -8.04 3.86 -14.19
CA VAL A 59 -6.98 4.34 -15.11
C VAL A 59 -6.23 5.57 -14.58
N PRO A 60 -6.89 6.61 -14.01
CA PRO A 60 -6.19 7.75 -13.44
C PRO A 60 -5.38 7.39 -12.19
N ILE A 61 -5.86 6.46 -11.36
CA ILE A 61 -5.13 5.98 -10.18
C ILE A 61 -3.83 5.30 -10.62
N LEU A 62 -3.91 4.39 -11.59
CA LEU A 62 -2.73 3.74 -12.17
C LEU A 62 -1.76 4.75 -12.79
N SER A 63 -2.27 5.80 -13.45
CA SER A 63 -1.44 6.84 -14.05
C SER A 63 -0.68 7.65 -12.99
N CYS A 64 -1.35 8.04 -11.91
CA CYS A 64 -0.70 8.73 -10.79
C CYS A 64 0.29 7.83 -10.03
N LEU A 65 -0.01 6.53 -9.90
CA LEU A 65 0.91 5.54 -9.35
C LEU A 65 2.16 5.37 -10.24
N ASP A 66 2.01 5.36 -11.56
CA ASP A 66 3.13 5.28 -12.50
C ASP A 66 4.01 6.54 -12.43
N ILE A 67 3.41 7.74 -12.35
CA ILE A 67 4.14 9.00 -12.17
C ILE A 67 4.88 8.99 -10.81
N SER A 68 4.19 8.64 -9.73
CA SER A 68 4.77 8.48 -8.40
C SER A 68 5.95 7.48 -8.40
N LYS A 69 5.79 6.34 -9.09
CA LYS A 69 6.85 5.34 -9.30
C LYS A 69 8.05 5.98 -10.00
N ARG A 70 7.86 6.59 -11.18
CA ARG A 70 8.95 7.18 -11.99
C ARG A 70 9.73 8.26 -11.25
N ILE A 71 9.05 9.08 -10.45
CA ILE A 71 9.73 10.16 -9.71
C ILE A 71 10.40 9.63 -8.44
N SER A 72 9.79 8.65 -7.75
CA SER A 72 10.43 7.97 -6.62
C SER A 72 11.72 7.22 -7.05
N ILE A 73 11.76 6.69 -8.28
CA ILE A 73 12.96 6.12 -8.95
C ILE A 73 14.07 7.13 -9.10
N LYS A 74 13.74 8.38 -9.41
CA LYS A 74 14.75 9.43 -9.55
C LYS A 74 15.22 10.02 -8.22
N LEU A 75 14.38 10.03 -7.18
CA LEU A 75 14.67 10.73 -5.92
C LEU A 75 15.35 9.86 -4.84
N GLY A 76 15.43 8.54 -5.06
CA GLY A 76 15.99 7.60 -4.07
C GLY A 76 15.06 7.45 -2.86
N ILE A 77 14.57 6.24 -2.63
CA ILE A 77 13.64 5.86 -1.56
C ILE A 77 14.11 6.24 -0.13
N LYS A 78 15.32 6.76 0.06
CA LYS A 78 16.08 6.67 1.32
C LYS A 78 15.55 7.52 2.50
N LYS A 79 14.75 8.58 2.31
CA LYS A 79 14.43 9.51 3.43
C LYS A 79 13.04 9.38 4.07
N GLY A 80 12.09 8.70 3.43
CA GLY A 80 10.68 8.74 3.85
C GLY A 80 10.08 7.43 4.36
N LYS A 81 10.86 6.35 4.48
CA LYS A 81 10.33 5.00 4.79
C LYS A 81 10.84 4.39 6.08
N MET A 82 11.95 4.92 6.63
CA MET A 82 12.53 4.38 7.85
C MET A 82 11.88 5.03 9.06
N ILE A 83 11.36 4.20 9.95
CA ILE A 83 10.92 4.64 11.26
C ILE A 83 12.07 4.48 12.25
N HIS A 84 12.35 5.54 13.00
CA HIS A 84 13.25 5.51 14.14
C HIS A 84 12.46 5.11 15.39
N VAL A 85 12.35 3.80 15.64
CA VAL A 85 11.28 3.25 16.48
C VAL A 85 11.28 3.86 17.87
N GLU A 86 12.43 3.86 18.55
CA GLU A 86 12.53 4.36 19.92
C GLU A 86 12.40 5.88 20.01
N GLU A 87 12.89 6.61 19.02
CA GLU A 87 12.72 8.07 18.96
C GLU A 87 11.25 8.46 18.80
N GLU A 88 10.52 7.79 17.92
CA GLU A 88 9.09 8.05 17.69
C GLU A 88 8.24 7.65 18.91
N ILE A 89 8.56 6.51 19.55
CA ILE A 89 7.96 6.13 20.84
C ILE A 89 8.18 7.21 21.90
N HIS A 90 9.42 7.71 22.03
CA HIS A 90 9.76 8.74 23.03
C HIS A 90 9.05 10.08 22.74
N LYS A 91 8.97 10.49 21.48
CA LYS A 91 8.22 11.68 21.06
C LYS A 91 6.75 11.55 21.43
N GLU A 92 6.17 10.37 21.23
CA GLU A 92 4.76 10.13 21.53
C GLU A 92 4.49 10.07 23.04
N PHE A 93 5.36 9.45 23.83
CA PHE A 93 5.26 9.47 25.31
C PHE A 93 5.21 10.89 25.88
N LYS A 94 5.96 11.84 25.29
CA LYS A 94 5.95 13.25 25.70
C LYS A 94 4.63 13.96 25.38
N ARG A 95 3.85 13.49 24.41
CA ARG A 95 2.59 14.14 23.98
C ARG A 95 1.39 13.89 24.89
N ARG A 96 1.49 12.99 25.89
CA ARG A 96 0.49 12.69 26.95
C ARG A 96 -0.97 12.98 26.54
N LYS A 97 -1.58 12.10 25.73
CA LYS A 97 -3.04 12.05 25.59
C LYS A 97 -3.60 10.86 26.36
N LYS A 98 -4.65 11.10 27.13
CA LYS A 98 -5.26 10.16 28.09
C LYS A 98 -6.34 9.25 27.45
N ASP A 99 -6.82 9.65 26.29
CA ASP A 99 -7.73 8.85 25.45
C ASP A 99 -7.00 8.50 24.17
N ASP A 100 -6.62 7.23 24.04
CA ASP A 100 -6.21 6.73 22.75
C ASP A 100 -6.83 5.38 22.42
N LYS A 101 -7.23 5.24 21.17
CA LYS A 101 -7.87 4.05 20.60
C LYS A 101 -6.88 2.91 20.31
N PHE A 102 -5.62 3.08 20.69
CA PHE A 102 -4.53 2.15 20.42
C PHE A 102 -4.17 1.38 21.68
N GLU A 103 -3.88 0.09 21.52
CA GLU A 103 -3.48 -0.83 22.58
C GLU A 103 -2.10 -0.48 23.19
N SER A 104 -1.25 0.22 22.43
CA SER A 104 0.06 0.68 22.89
C SER A 104 0.59 1.89 22.13
N THR A 105 1.59 2.57 22.72
CA THR A 105 2.34 3.64 22.05
C THR A 105 2.97 3.16 20.74
N LEU A 106 3.52 1.94 20.72
CA LEU A 106 4.14 1.37 19.52
C LEU A 106 3.08 1.13 18.42
N GLN A 107 1.89 0.63 18.76
CA GLN A 107 0.80 0.45 17.79
C GLN A 107 0.37 1.80 17.21
N LYS A 108 0.20 2.83 18.06
CA LYS A 108 -0.10 4.19 17.61
C LYS A 108 0.94 4.72 16.63
N VAL A 109 2.22 4.61 17.00
CA VAL A 109 3.35 5.06 16.19
C VAL A 109 3.34 4.35 14.84
N ALA A 110 3.19 3.02 14.84
CA ALA A 110 3.14 2.21 13.62
C ALA A 110 1.96 2.58 12.71
N VAL A 111 0.73 2.65 13.25
CA VAL A 111 -0.46 2.99 12.47
C VAL A 111 -0.35 4.40 11.90
N THR A 112 0.01 5.38 12.73
CA THR A 112 0.14 6.79 12.31
C THR A 112 1.23 6.96 11.26
N PHE A 113 2.32 6.19 11.34
CA PHE A 113 3.38 6.20 10.34
C PHE A 113 2.89 5.62 9.02
N VAL A 114 2.27 4.43 9.05
CA VAL A 114 1.73 3.74 7.87
C VAL A 114 0.68 4.57 7.13
N GLU A 115 -0.18 5.30 7.85
CA GLU A 115 -1.17 6.19 7.25
C GLU A 115 -0.55 7.32 6.43
N LYS A 116 0.69 7.72 6.74
CA LYS A 116 1.43 8.78 6.05
C LYS A 116 2.22 8.29 4.84
N LEU A 117 2.47 6.99 4.74
CA LEU A 117 3.32 6.42 3.70
C LEU A 117 2.69 6.54 2.30
N ASN A 118 3.59 6.64 1.32
CA ASN A 118 3.28 6.54 -0.10
C ASN A 118 2.75 5.14 -0.45
N ILE A 119 1.86 5.11 -1.43
CA ILE A 119 1.26 3.89 -1.97
C ILE A 119 1.96 3.54 -3.27
N PHE A 120 2.34 2.28 -3.43
CA PHE A 120 3.05 1.79 -4.60
C PHE A 120 2.29 0.62 -5.23
N PRO A 121 2.38 0.42 -6.56
CA PRO A 121 1.94 -0.82 -7.18
C PRO A 121 2.84 -1.99 -6.76
N ILE A 122 2.32 -3.23 -6.80
CA ILE A 122 3.14 -4.43 -6.59
C ILE A 122 3.88 -4.79 -7.90
N ILE A 123 5.13 -4.38 -7.98
CA ILE A 123 6.00 -4.51 -9.16
C ILE A 123 7.15 -5.50 -8.94
N THR A 124 7.96 -5.74 -9.97
CA THR A 124 9.16 -6.59 -9.88
C THR A 124 10.28 -5.89 -9.10
N ARG A 125 11.28 -6.64 -8.63
CA ARG A 125 12.36 -6.12 -7.78
C ARG A 125 13.13 -5.00 -8.50
N GLU A 126 13.41 -5.22 -9.78
CA GLU A 126 14.18 -4.33 -10.65
C GLU A 126 13.47 -2.99 -10.89
N ASP A 127 12.16 -2.97 -10.67
CA ASP A 127 11.31 -1.80 -10.87
C ASP A 127 11.16 -0.95 -9.59
N TYR A 128 11.63 -1.45 -8.44
CA TYR A 128 11.59 -0.67 -7.20
C TYR A 128 12.76 0.33 -7.13
N PRO A 129 12.49 1.58 -6.72
CA PRO A 129 13.47 2.65 -6.81
C PRO A 129 14.71 2.58 -5.88
N GLY A 130 15.90 2.94 -6.39
CA GLY A 130 17.14 3.17 -5.60
C GLY A 130 18.13 2.00 -5.55
N GLU A 131 19.30 2.22 -4.94
CA GLU A 131 20.16 1.10 -4.48
C GLU A 131 19.32 0.19 -3.57
N HIS A 132 19.58 -1.12 -3.57
CA HIS A 132 18.87 -2.09 -2.74
C HIS A 132 19.64 -2.44 -1.45
N PRO A 133 19.74 -1.56 -0.43
CA PRO A 133 20.06 -2.00 0.92
C PRO A 133 19.10 -3.11 1.35
N HIS A 134 19.60 -4.04 2.15
CA HIS A 134 18.74 -4.96 2.88
C HIS A 134 17.75 -4.16 3.73
N PHE A 135 16.46 -4.39 3.48
CA PHE A 135 15.37 -3.63 4.08
C PHE A 135 14.49 -4.54 4.92
N ALA A 136 14.87 -4.71 6.19
CA ALA A 136 13.97 -5.31 7.16
C ALA A 136 12.84 -4.35 7.53
N GLY A 137 11.66 -4.91 7.80
CA GLY A 137 10.49 -4.15 8.26
C GLY A 137 9.16 -4.78 7.86
N VAL A 138 8.15 -3.93 7.69
CA VAL A 138 6.74 -4.35 7.58
C VAL A 138 6.09 -3.73 6.34
N TYR A 139 5.23 -4.49 5.68
CA TYR A 139 4.47 -4.09 4.52
C TYR A 139 2.99 -4.45 4.66
N LEU A 140 2.14 -3.67 3.98
CA LEU A 140 0.70 -3.79 3.99
C LEU A 140 0.23 -3.80 2.55
N ILE A 141 -0.44 -4.88 2.15
CA ILE A 141 -1.03 -5.06 0.83
C ILE A 141 -2.50 -4.69 0.92
N TYR A 142 -2.96 -3.86 0.00
CA TYR A 142 -4.34 -3.41 -0.13
C TYR A 142 -4.88 -3.91 -1.45
N TYR A 143 -6.13 -4.35 -1.42
CA TYR A 143 -6.89 -4.67 -2.62
C TYR A 143 -7.73 -3.45 -3.02
N VAL A 144 -7.58 -3.02 -4.27
CA VAL A 144 -8.24 -1.83 -4.84
C VAL A 144 -9.06 -2.18 -6.10
N GLY A 145 -9.12 -3.47 -6.45
CA GLY A 145 -9.93 -3.97 -7.55
C GLY A 145 -11.43 -3.91 -7.26
N GLN A 146 -12.23 -4.04 -8.31
CA GLN A 146 -13.70 -4.02 -8.24
C GLN A 146 -14.32 -5.43 -8.24
N THR A 147 -13.49 -6.47 -8.25
CA THR A 147 -13.94 -7.85 -8.37
C THR A 147 -14.75 -8.27 -7.14
N SER A 148 -15.87 -8.96 -7.38
CA SER A 148 -16.86 -9.36 -6.39
C SER A 148 -16.35 -10.35 -5.34
N LEU A 149 -15.15 -10.92 -5.55
CA LEU A 149 -14.53 -11.95 -4.70
C LEU A 149 -14.41 -11.55 -3.23
N TYR A 150 -14.10 -10.27 -2.97
CA TYR A 150 -13.97 -9.76 -1.60
C TYR A 150 -15.18 -8.94 -1.14
N GLY A 151 -16.27 -8.93 -1.92
CA GLY A 151 -17.54 -8.31 -1.56
C GLY A 151 -17.39 -6.85 -1.08
N LYS A 152 -17.97 -6.50 0.07
CA LYS A 152 -17.90 -5.15 0.64
C LYS A 152 -16.50 -4.74 1.12
N LEU A 153 -15.55 -5.68 1.25
CA LEU A 153 -14.14 -5.35 1.58
C LEU A 153 -13.44 -4.65 0.40
N ALA A 154 -13.90 -4.88 -0.84
CA ALA A 154 -13.41 -4.19 -2.04
C ALA A 154 -13.72 -2.67 -2.05
N GLY A 155 -14.59 -2.20 -1.14
CA GLY A 155 -15.04 -0.81 -1.10
C GLY A 155 -14.25 0.13 -0.20
N SER A 156 -13.36 -0.38 0.66
CA SER A 156 -12.55 0.44 1.57
C SER A 156 -11.07 0.12 1.43
N SER A 157 -10.38 0.93 0.64
CA SER A 157 -8.91 0.89 0.50
C SER A 157 -8.16 1.23 1.81
N GLN A 158 -8.88 1.61 2.86
CA GLN A 158 -8.30 2.01 4.14
C GLN A 158 -7.84 0.81 4.96
N VAL A 159 -8.35 -0.39 4.66
CA VAL A 159 -8.00 -1.61 5.37
C VAL A 159 -7.14 -2.50 4.46
N PRO A 160 -5.93 -2.91 4.90
CA PRO A 160 -5.12 -3.87 4.15
C PRO A 160 -5.84 -5.22 4.06
N ILE A 161 -5.67 -5.90 2.94
CA ILE A 161 -6.10 -7.29 2.80
C ILE A 161 -5.07 -8.26 3.42
N TYR A 162 -3.81 -7.84 3.51
CA TYR A 162 -2.72 -8.59 4.15
C TYR A 162 -1.68 -7.66 4.78
N VAL A 163 -1.17 -8.04 5.94
CA VAL A 163 0.00 -7.43 6.60
C VAL A 163 1.08 -8.49 6.72
N GLY A 164 2.32 -8.12 6.43
CA GLY A 164 3.44 -9.03 6.56
C GLY A 164 4.75 -8.32 6.88
N LYS A 165 5.73 -9.08 7.37
CA LYS A 165 7.10 -8.59 7.59
C LYS A 165 8.14 -9.28 6.71
N SER A 166 9.33 -8.69 6.71
CA SER A 166 10.58 -9.34 6.28
C SER A 166 11.70 -8.94 7.23
N ASN A 167 12.51 -9.91 7.65
CA ASN A 167 13.70 -9.64 8.46
C ASN A 167 14.95 -9.41 7.58
N ASN A 168 14.86 -9.67 6.27
CA ASN A 168 16.01 -9.57 5.35
C ASN A 168 15.78 -8.46 4.32
N ASP A 169 14.74 -8.62 3.51
CA ASP A 169 14.39 -7.68 2.45
C ASP A 169 12.87 -7.74 2.18
N ILE A 170 12.18 -6.62 2.39
CA ILE A 170 10.76 -6.48 2.07
C ILE A 170 10.51 -6.67 0.57
N LEU A 171 11.41 -6.21 -0.31
CA LEU A 171 11.21 -6.26 -1.75
C LEU A 171 11.20 -7.71 -2.27
N ASP A 172 12.09 -8.56 -1.76
CA ASP A 172 12.08 -10.00 -2.08
C ASP A 172 10.79 -10.67 -1.64
N ARG A 173 10.32 -10.33 -0.43
CA ARG A 173 9.08 -10.89 0.10
C ARG A 173 7.86 -10.41 -0.71
N LEU A 174 7.83 -9.16 -1.14
CA LEU A 174 6.79 -8.63 -2.02
C LEU A 174 6.83 -9.26 -3.41
N PHE A 175 8.01 -9.52 -3.95
CA PHE A 175 8.17 -10.23 -5.22
C PHE A 175 7.65 -11.67 -5.15
N ASP A 176 7.93 -12.39 -4.06
CA ASP A 176 7.35 -13.70 -3.80
C ASP A 176 5.82 -13.66 -3.81
N HIS A 177 5.24 -12.70 -3.08
CA HIS A 177 3.79 -12.52 -3.02
C HIS A 177 3.18 -12.15 -4.36
N ARG A 178 3.87 -11.31 -5.14
CA ARG A 178 3.47 -10.98 -6.51
C ARG A 178 3.34 -12.23 -7.36
N ARG A 179 4.33 -13.13 -7.32
CA ARG A 179 4.29 -14.40 -8.09
C ARG A 179 3.11 -15.27 -7.70
N LYS A 180 2.73 -15.29 -6.41
CA LYS A 180 1.54 -16.01 -5.95
C LYS A 180 0.27 -15.39 -6.55
N ILE A 181 0.12 -14.07 -6.47
CA ILE A 181 -1.05 -13.36 -7.00
C ILE A 181 -1.17 -13.58 -8.52
N VAL A 182 -0.07 -13.47 -9.27
CA VAL A 182 -0.04 -13.74 -10.72
C VAL A 182 -0.39 -15.20 -11.05
N GLY A 183 -0.05 -16.14 -10.15
CA GLY A 183 -0.41 -17.55 -10.30
C GLY A 183 -1.84 -17.88 -9.88
N ALA A 184 -2.58 -16.95 -9.26
CA ALA A 184 -3.98 -17.14 -8.92
C ALA A 184 -4.87 -17.05 -10.17
N LYS A 185 -5.97 -17.78 -10.18
CA LYS A 185 -6.87 -17.89 -11.35
C LYS A 185 -7.94 -16.79 -11.41
N ASP A 186 -8.07 -16.01 -10.35
CA ASP A 186 -9.18 -15.10 -10.12
C ASP A 186 -8.72 -13.73 -9.57
N LEU A 187 -7.41 -13.51 -9.49
CA LEU A 187 -6.82 -12.26 -9.02
C LEU A 187 -5.99 -11.61 -10.13
N GLU A 188 -6.11 -10.29 -10.26
CA GLU A 188 -5.25 -9.49 -11.14
C GLU A 188 -4.25 -8.70 -10.30
N VAL A 189 -2.97 -8.80 -10.61
CA VAL A 189 -1.91 -8.12 -9.82
C VAL A 189 -2.06 -6.61 -9.81
N THR A 190 -2.66 -6.03 -10.86
CA THR A 190 -2.93 -4.59 -10.95
C THR A 190 -3.91 -4.11 -9.90
N ASP A 191 -4.76 -5.00 -9.38
CA ASP A 191 -5.75 -4.70 -8.34
C ASP A 191 -5.15 -4.60 -6.93
N PHE A 192 -3.82 -4.69 -6.81
CA PHE A 192 -3.13 -4.65 -5.52
C PHE A 192 -2.11 -3.52 -5.46
N VAL A 193 -2.13 -2.81 -4.34
CA VAL A 193 -1.16 -1.78 -4.00
C VAL A 193 -0.55 -2.06 -2.63
N VAL A 194 0.60 -1.47 -2.36
CA VAL A 194 1.40 -1.74 -1.16
C VAL A 194 1.87 -0.44 -0.50
N ARG A 195 1.88 -0.45 0.83
CA ARG A 195 2.68 0.46 1.65
C ARG A 195 3.73 -0.35 2.39
N PHE A 196 4.90 0.20 2.62
CA PHE A 196 5.93 -0.46 3.41
C PHE A 196 6.81 0.54 4.15
N MET A 197 7.24 0.14 5.34
CA MET A 197 8.18 0.86 6.17
C MET A 197 9.36 -0.02 6.51
N THR A 198 10.54 0.59 6.53
CA THR A 198 11.77 -0.01 7.02
C THR A 198 11.97 0.40 8.47
N LEU A 199 12.69 -0.40 9.23
CA LEU A 199 12.97 -0.12 10.63
C LEU A 199 14.46 0.15 10.81
N ASP A 200 14.81 1.07 11.70
CA ASP A 200 16.19 1.22 12.16
C ASP A 200 16.61 0.07 13.09
N ILE A 201 15.65 -0.52 13.81
CA ILE A 201 15.83 -1.68 14.68
C ILE A 201 14.94 -2.83 14.21
N GLU A 202 15.54 -3.81 13.53
CA GLU A 202 14.84 -4.90 12.84
C GLU A 202 13.99 -5.79 13.77
N ASN A 203 14.40 -5.93 15.04
CA ASN A 203 13.72 -6.76 16.03
C ASN A 203 12.26 -6.32 16.31
N TYR A 204 11.93 -5.05 16.04
CA TYR A 204 10.56 -4.55 16.19
C TYR A 204 9.63 -5.02 15.04
N ALA A 205 10.14 -5.60 13.96
CA ALA A 205 9.31 -5.99 12.81
C ALA A 205 8.21 -6.98 13.17
N SER A 206 8.52 -7.98 14.02
CA SER A 206 7.53 -8.96 14.49
C SER A 206 6.44 -8.30 15.33
N SER A 207 6.82 -7.47 16.30
CA SER A 207 5.86 -6.78 17.18
C SER A 207 4.97 -5.81 16.40
N ILE A 208 5.55 -5.08 15.44
CA ILE A 208 4.81 -4.13 14.62
C ILE A 208 3.87 -4.86 13.64
N GLU A 209 4.31 -5.98 13.03
CA GLU A 209 3.44 -6.82 12.19
C GLU A 209 2.22 -7.29 12.98
N GLU A 210 2.42 -7.85 14.17
CA GLU A 210 1.34 -8.34 15.04
C GLU A 210 0.38 -7.20 15.42
N MET A 211 0.90 -6.06 15.88
CA MET A 211 0.09 -4.90 16.23
C MET A 211 -0.74 -4.33 15.07
N LEU A 212 -0.21 -4.37 13.85
CA LEU A 212 -0.94 -3.94 12.65
C LEU A 212 -1.98 -4.96 12.21
N ILE A 213 -1.71 -6.27 12.37
CA ILE A 213 -2.71 -7.32 12.15
C ILE A 213 -3.86 -7.14 13.13
N ASP A 214 -3.57 -6.92 14.41
CA ASP A 214 -4.60 -6.72 15.44
C ASP A 214 -5.42 -5.45 15.19
N HIS A 215 -4.77 -4.37 14.74
CA HIS A 215 -5.45 -3.10 14.47
C HIS A 215 -6.38 -3.16 13.24
N TYR A 216 -5.93 -3.78 12.15
CA TYR A 216 -6.64 -3.76 10.87
C TYR A 216 -7.50 -5.00 10.61
N ASP A 217 -7.31 -6.09 11.35
CA ASP A 217 -7.95 -7.41 11.14
C ASP A 217 -7.96 -7.87 9.65
N PRO A 218 -6.79 -7.87 8.95
CA PRO A 218 -6.72 -8.13 7.52
C PRO A 218 -7.18 -9.55 7.17
N LEU A 219 -8.00 -9.67 6.12
CA LEU A 219 -8.64 -10.93 5.71
C LEU A 219 -7.63 -12.07 5.51
N TRP A 220 -6.52 -11.82 4.83
CA TRP A 220 -5.55 -12.86 4.48
C TRP A 220 -4.62 -13.26 5.65
N ASN A 221 -4.70 -12.56 6.79
CA ASN A 221 -4.02 -12.95 8.03
C ASN A 221 -4.95 -13.71 8.98
N LYS A 222 -6.26 -13.82 8.69
CA LYS A 222 -7.23 -14.48 9.58
C LYS A 222 -6.89 -15.95 9.81
N LYS A 223 -6.39 -16.23 11.02
CA LYS A 223 -6.03 -17.56 11.49
C LYS A 223 -7.25 -18.48 11.63
N THR A 224 -8.41 -17.93 11.97
CA THR A 224 -9.68 -18.67 12.17
C THR A 224 -10.13 -19.43 10.92
N VAL A 225 -9.88 -18.85 9.74
CA VAL A 225 -10.21 -19.46 8.45
C VAL A 225 -8.97 -19.97 7.73
N LYS A 226 -7.82 -20.12 8.42
CA LYS A 226 -6.55 -20.64 7.87
C LYS A 226 -6.18 -20.06 6.48
N PHE A 227 -6.46 -18.77 6.23
CA PHE A 227 -6.22 -18.18 4.91
C PHE A 227 -4.72 -18.04 4.64
N SER A 228 -3.89 -17.82 5.66
CA SER A 228 -2.44 -18.10 5.65
C SER A 228 -1.65 -17.72 4.37
N PHE A 229 -1.90 -16.56 3.74
CA PHE A 229 -1.23 -16.14 2.49
C PHE A 229 0.31 -16.17 2.57
N GLY A 230 0.85 -15.82 3.73
CA GLY A 230 2.28 -15.90 4.05
C GLY A 230 2.91 -17.29 3.81
N ASN A 231 2.12 -18.35 4.03
CA ASN A 231 2.49 -19.77 3.96
C ASN A 231 1.74 -20.51 2.85
N ALA A 232 1.51 -19.87 1.69
CA ALA A 232 0.76 -20.42 0.55
C ALA A 232 1.30 -21.73 -0.09
N LYS A 233 2.36 -22.33 0.46
CA LYS A 233 2.90 -23.64 0.03
C LYS A 233 2.29 -24.82 0.80
N ASP A 234 1.55 -24.55 1.88
CA ASP A 234 0.86 -25.56 2.66
C ASP A 234 -0.43 -25.99 1.92
N PRO A 235 -0.65 -27.29 1.61
CA PRO A 235 -1.86 -27.75 0.94
C PRO A 235 -3.14 -27.59 1.78
N ASP A 236 -3.05 -27.47 3.11
CA ASP A 236 -4.18 -27.19 4.01
C ASP A 236 -4.48 -25.67 4.14
N ASN A 237 -3.92 -24.87 3.22
CA ASN A 237 -4.06 -23.43 3.19
C ASN A 237 -5.26 -23.00 2.35
N ASN A 238 -6.20 -22.31 2.99
CA ASN A 238 -7.41 -21.87 2.30
C ASN A 238 -7.12 -20.85 1.18
N TRP A 239 -6.09 -20.00 1.27
CA TRP A 239 -5.74 -19.12 0.13
C TRP A 239 -5.39 -19.93 -1.11
N TYR A 240 -4.61 -21.01 -0.98
CA TYR A 240 -4.27 -21.88 -2.11
C TYR A 240 -5.52 -22.58 -2.66
N ALA A 241 -6.37 -23.11 -1.77
CA ALA A 241 -7.61 -23.80 -2.16
C ALA A 241 -8.54 -22.88 -2.97
N TYR A 242 -8.77 -21.66 -2.50
CA TYR A 242 -9.66 -20.68 -3.15
C TYR A 242 -9.07 -20.12 -4.44
N HIS A 243 -7.82 -19.66 -4.44
CA HIS A 243 -7.26 -18.87 -5.54
C HIS A 243 -6.50 -19.68 -6.59
N VAL A 244 -5.93 -20.83 -6.20
CA VAL A 244 -5.10 -21.65 -7.10
C VAL A 244 -5.82 -22.92 -7.51
N ALA A 245 -6.27 -23.71 -6.55
CA ALA A 245 -6.92 -24.99 -6.82
C ALA A 245 -8.35 -24.81 -7.38
N LYS A 246 -9.07 -23.74 -7.00
CA LYS A 246 -10.51 -23.54 -7.23
C LYS A 246 -11.35 -24.70 -6.66
N VAL A 247 -11.05 -25.12 -5.43
CA VAL A 247 -12.00 -25.98 -4.71
C VAL A 247 -13.20 -25.10 -4.37
N LYS A 248 -14.33 -25.36 -5.03
CA LYS A 248 -15.62 -24.68 -4.75
C LYS A 248 -16.16 -25.10 -3.39
#